data_AF-D6PDT9-F1
#
_entry.id   AF-D6PDT9-F1
#
_cell.length_a   1.000
_cell.length_b   1.000
_cell.length_c   1.000
_cell.angle_alpha   90.00
_cell.angle_beta   90.00
_cell.angle_gamma   90.00
#
_symmetry.space_group_name_H-M   'P 1'
#
loop_
_entity.id
_entity.type
_entity.pdbx_description
1 polymer ?
#
loop_
_entity_poly.entity_id
_entity_poly.type
_entity_poly.pdbx_seq_one_letter_code
_entity_poly.pdbx_strand_id
1 'polypeptide(L)' 'MLQKGKISKNSPTLVRVQQSNFFHDLLNINEFGARWSVSDSMKKINEAGKGVILLIDGENKKQDEFNEINASKKKE' A
#
# COMPACT_ATOMS: atom_id res chain seq x y z
N MET A 1 -4.09 10.49 -2.44
CA MET A 1 -4.34 9.84 -3.74
C MET A 1 -3.15 10.11 -4.65
N LEU A 2 -2.65 9.09 -5.36
CA LEU A 2 -1.61 9.20 -6.38
C LEU A 2 -2.17 8.76 -7.73
N GLN A 3 -1.84 9.48 -8.81
CA GLN A 3 -2.35 9.21 -10.15
C GLN A 3 -1.21 9.15 -11.17
N LYS A 4 -1.26 8.18 -12.08
CA LYS A 4 -0.42 8.10 -13.27
C LYS A 4 -1.28 8.27 -14.53
N GLY A 5 -0.90 9.23 -15.38
CA GLY A 5 -1.53 9.46 -16.67
C GLY A 5 -2.86 10.20 -16.58
N LYS A 6 -3.63 10.21 -17.69
CA LYS A 6 -4.97 10.81 -17.75
C LYS A 6 -6.05 9.73 -17.57
N ILE A 7 -6.90 9.92 -16.57
CA ILE A 7 -8.09 9.09 -16.35
C ILE A 7 -9.20 9.63 -17.26
N SER A 8 -9.83 8.76 -18.04
CA SER A 8 -10.94 9.12 -18.92
C SER A 8 -12.14 8.21 -18.67
N LYS A 9 -13.35 8.77 -18.79
CA LYS A 9 -14.61 8.05 -18.54
C LYS A 9 -14.80 6.83 -19.46
N ASN A 10 -14.21 6.88 -20.64
CA ASN A 10 -14.35 5.85 -21.68
C ASN A 10 -13.30 4.74 -21.59
N SER A 11 -12.38 4.79 -20.61
CA SER A 11 -11.34 3.77 -20.49
C SER A 11 -11.25 3.22 -19.05
N PRO A 12 -11.34 1.90 -18.86
CA PRO A 12 -11.10 1.29 -17.57
C PRO A 12 -9.72 1.69 -17.03
N THR A 13 -9.66 2.03 -15.75
CA THR A 13 -8.45 2.50 -15.07
C THR A 13 -8.14 1.57 -13.91
N LEU A 14 -6.89 1.12 -13.81
CA LEU A 14 -6.44 0.31 -12.70
C LEU A 14 -6.44 1.15 -11.42
N VAL A 15 -7.17 0.71 -10.40
CA VAL A 15 -7.25 1.39 -9.10
C VAL A 15 -6.77 0.43 -8.02
N ARG A 16 -5.85 0.90 -7.19
CA ARG A 16 -5.41 0.22 -5.97
C ARG A 16 -5.85 1.04 -4.77
N VAL A 17 -6.70 0.48 -3.92
CA VAL A 17 -6.96 1.05 -2.59
C VAL A 17 -5.98 0.42 -1.61
N GLN A 18 -5.24 1.25 -0.88
CA GLN A 18 -4.24 0.80 0.07
C GLN A 18 -4.37 1.62 1.36
N GLN A 19 -4.40 0.91 2.49
CA GLN A 19 -4.32 1.53 3.79
C GLN A 19 -2.87 1.88 4.08
N SER A 20 -2.64 3.10 4.55
CA SER A 20 -1.32 3.60 4.90
C SER A 20 -0.82 2.85 6.13
N ASN A 21 0.33 2.18 6.04
CA ASN A 21 0.99 1.57 7.19
C ASN A 21 2.36 2.21 7.33
N PHE A 22 2.53 3.03 8.37
CA PHE A 22 3.74 3.81 8.60
C PHE A 22 5.00 2.94 8.66
N PHE A 23 4.93 1.79 9.33
CA PHE A 23 6.07 0.89 9.52
C PHE A 23 6.48 0.18 8.23
N HIS A 24 5.50 -0.26 7.44
CA HIS A 24 5.77 -0.93 6.18
C HIS A 24 6.19 0.05 5.08
N ASP A 25 5.50 1.19 4.97
CA ASP A 25 5.65 2.10 3.84
C ASP A 25 6.85 3.06 3.97
N LEU A 26 7.31 3.37 5.19
CA LEU A 26 8.48 4.24 5.42
C LEU A 26 9.72 3.51 5.93
N LEU A 27 9.55 2.49 6.78
CA LEU A 27 10.68 1.76 7.36
C LEU A 27 11.01 0.47 6.60
N ASN A 28 10.28 0.17 5.52
CA ASN A 28 10.48 -1.00 4.65
C ASN A 28 10.56 -2.33 5.44
N ILE A 29 9.84 -2.40 6.57
CA ILE A 29 9.78 -3.59 7.41
C ILE A 29 8.86 -4.58 6.70
N ASN A 30 9.45 -5.51 5.95
CA ASN A 30 8.75 -6.51 5.13
C ASN A 30 8.23 -7.71 5.95
N GLU A 31 8.31 -7.66 7.28
CA GLU A 31 7.96 -8.79 8.14
C GLU A 31 6.44 -8.93 8.42
N PHE A 32 5.61 -8.03 7.87
CA PHE A 32 4.17 -7.95 8.14
C PHE A 32 3.28 -8.81 7.21
N GLY A 33 3.87 -9.78 6.51
CA GLY A 33 3.14 -10.73 5.65
C GLY A 33 2.96 -10.24 4.20
N ALA A 34 2.24 -11.02 3.39
CA ALA A 34 2.08 -10.89 1.93
C ALA A 34 1.31 -9.63 1.43
N ARG A 35 1.39 -8.51 2.16
CA ARG A 35 0.86 -7.22 1.73
C ARG A 35 1.79 -6.61 0.70
N TRP A 36 1.22 -6.00 -0.34
CA TRP A 36 2.03 -5.28 -1.32
C TRP A 36 2.47 -3.94 -0.74
N SER A 37 3.73 -3.59 -0.95
CA SER A 37 4.22 -2.25 -0.64
C SER A 37 3.59 -1.21 -1.55
N VAL A 38 3.60 0.05 -1.10
CA VAL A 38 3.26 1.19 -1.95
C VAL A 38 4.14 1.20 -3.21
N SER A 39 5.42 0.82 -3.09
CA SER A 39 6.35 0.68 -4.21
C SER A 39 5.92 -0.37 -5.23
N ASP A 40 5.46 -1.55 -4.80
CA ASP A 40 5.01 -2.61 -5.72
C ASP A 40 3.71 -2.21 -6.43
N SER A 41 2.82 -1.54 -5.70
CA SER A 41 1.59 -0.96 -6.25
C SER A 41 1.91 0.11 -7.32
N MET A 42 2.91 0.96 -7.07
CA MET A 42 3.39 1.92 -8.06
C MET A 42 4.01 1.26 -9.29
N LYS A 43 4.84 0.21 -9.12
CA LYS A 43 5.42 -0.54 -10.24
C LYS A 43 4.35 -1.10 -11.18
N LYS A 44 3.33 -1.76 -10.63
CA LYS A 44 2.23 -2.30 -11.44
C LYS A 44 1.42 -1.24 -12.16
N ILE A 45 1.16 -0.10 -11.53
CA ILE A 45 0.47 1.01 -12.19
C ILE A 45 1.34 1.63 -13.28
N ASN A 46 2.66 1.66 -13.09
CA ASN A 46 3.60 2.11 -14.10
C ASN A 46 3.63 1.16 -15.31
N GLU A 47 3.65 -0.16 -15.09
CA GLU A 47 3.55 -1.18 -16.14
C GLU A 47 2.23 -1.09 -16.92
N ALA A 48 1.12 -0.80 -16.23
CA ALA A 48 -0.19 -0.57 -16.85
C ALA A 48 -0.29 0.76 -17.63
N GLY A 49 0.70 1.67 -17.47
CA GLY A 49 0.77 2.98 -18.13
C GLY A 49 -0.22 4.03 -17.59
N LYS A 50 -1.33 3.61 -16.97
CA LYS A 50 -2.34 4.47 -16.35
C LYS A 50 -2.94 3.81 -15.11
N GLY A 51 -3.19 4.59 -14.07
CA GLY A 51 -3.81 4.07 -12.85
C GLY A 51 -3.79 5.04 -11.68
N VAL A 52 -4.42 4.62 -10.59
CA VAL A 52 -4.57 5.39 -9.36
C VAL A 52 -4.25 4.53 -8.14
N ILE A 53 -3.53 5.10 -7.19
CA ILE A 53 -3.43 4.57 -5.83
C ILE A 53 -4.23 5.49 -4.90
N LEU A 54 -5.26 4.93 -4.29
CA LEU A 54 -5.99 5.57 -3.21
C LEU A 54 -5.37 5.13 -1.89
N LEU A 55 -4.58 6.01 -1.30
CA LEU A 55 -4.10 5.85 0.06
C LEU A 55 -5.21 6.30 1.00
N ILE A 56 -5.71 5.36 1.80
CA ILE A 56 -6.64 5.64 2.90
C ILE A 56 -5.84 5.64 4.19
N ASP A 57 -6.09 6.64 5.04
CA ASP A 57 -5.56 6.61 6.39
C ASP A 57 -6.38 5.59 7.17
N GLY A 58 -5.71 4.60 7.75
CA GLY A 58 -6.34 3.76 8.74
C GLY A 58 -6.30 4.51 10.05
N GLU A 59 -7.40 4.54 10.80
CA GLU A 59 -7.28 4.76 12.25
C GLU A 59 -6.55 3.55 12.85
N ASN A 60 -5.25 3.45 12.58
CA ASN A 60 -4.39 2.45 13.18
C ASN A 60 -4.27 2.89 14.63
N LYS A 61 -5.05 2.25 15.52
CA LYS A 61 -4.77 2.37 16.95
C LYS A 61 -3.34 1.90 17.11
N LYS A 62 -2.49 2.71 17.75
CA LYS A 62 -1.06 2.38 18.00
C LYS A 62 -0.88 0.94 18.51
N GLN A 63 -1.87 0.42 19.24
CA GLN A 63 -1.95 -0.98 19.69
C GLN A 63 -1.83 -2.01 18.56
N ASP A 64 -2.50 -1.80 17.43
CA ASP A 64 -2.52 -2.73 16.30
C ASP A 64 -1.18 -2.72 15.57
N GLU A 65 -0.52 -1.56 15.45
CA GLU A 65 0.82 -1.45 14.88
C GLU A 65 1.87 -2.16 15.76
N PHE A 66 1.80 -1.99 17.09
CA PHE A 66 2.66 -2.73 18.02
C PHE A 66 2.39 -4.24 17.98
N ASN A 67 1.13 -4.65 17.85
CA ASN A 67 0.78 -6.05 17.72
C ASN A 67 1.30 -6.66 16.42
N GLU A 68 1.25 -5.91 15.31
CA GLU A 68 1.87 -6.30 14.04
C GLU A 68 3.39 -6.50 14.23
N ILE A 69 4.12 -5.54 14.84
CA ILE A 69 5.57 -5.65 15.14
C ILE A 69 5.89 -6.89 15.97
N ASN A 70 5.09 -7.15 17.01
CA ASN A 70 5.31 -8.31 17.87
C ASN A 70 4.98 -9.64 17.19
N ALA A 71 4.01 -9.66 16.27
CA ALA A 71 3.67 -10.84 15.48
C ALA A 71 4.78 -11.21 14.48
N SER A 72 5.45 -10.22 13.91
CA SER A 72 6.62 -10.40 13.04
C SER A 72 7.81 -11.01 13.77
N LYS A 73 8.11 -10.55 14.99
CA LYS A 73 9.20 -11.09 15.84
C LYS A 73 8.97 -12.50 16.37
N LYS A 74 7.73 -13.00 16.33
CA LYS A 74 7.37 -14.31 16.90
C LYS A 74 7.63 -15.52 15.98
N LYS A 75 8.20 -15.28 14.79
CA LYS A 75 8.49 -16.32 13.79
C LYS A 75 9.95 -16.80 13.78
N GLU A 76 10.78 -16.36 14.72
CA GLU A 76 12.13 -16.91 14.97
C GLU A 76 12.13 -18.00 16.06
#